data_AF-A0A183DR72-F1
#
_entry.id   AF-A0A183DR72-F1
#
_cell.length_a   1.000
_cell.length_b   1.000
_cell.length_c   1.000
_cell.angle_alpha   90.00
_cell.angle_beta   90.00
_cell.angle_gamma   90.00
#
_symmetry.space_group_name_H-M   'P 1'
#
loop_
_entity.id
_entity.type
_entity.pdbx_description
1 polymer ?
#
loop_
_entity_poly.entity_id
_entity_poly.type
_entity_poly.pdbx_seq_one_letter_code
_entity_poly.pdbx_strand_id
1 'polypeptide(L)'
;MEKRARVDAAGDHRWTELQELFVSEARDKEADVLFLGDDHVAFLEQSLFFREHLAPLHCLCFGAFGDTISNLLWRLESNILDDLNPKVIVVSIGNSDFHLSKEEMLDALKLVAATVRKRKPTAKLFLMKLLPSGRRPSKRRELVNDVNESLEGALKGVADVIDVDPSIQSTDGHIDSHYMFDFVHLTQEGYRKIYEPVLIAVSSALNPDL
;
A
#
# COMPACT_ATOMS: atom_id res chain seq x y z
N MET A 1 -5.83 -15.06 -9.42
CA MET A 1 -6.67 -13.85 -9.60
C MET A 1 -6.42 -13.25 -10.97
N GLU A 2 -7.48 -12.89 -11.71
CA GLU A 2 -7.35 -12.23 -13.01
C GLU A 2 -6.97 -10.75 -12.83
N LYS A 3 -6.08 -10.24 -13.70
CA LYS A 3 -5.64 -8.84 -13.68
C LYS A 3 -6.65 -8.01 -14.46
N ARG A 4 -7.25 -7.00 -13.84
CA ARG A 4 -8.38 -6.28 -14.44
C ARG A 4 -8.17 -4.78 -14.36
N ALA A 5 -8.35 -4.11 -15.49
CA ALA A 5 -8.56 -2.67 -15.52
C ALA A 5 -9.88 -2.33 -14.83
N ARG A 6 -9.97 -1.15 -14.23
CA ARG A 6 -11.23 -0.67 -13.66
C ARG A 6 -12.21 -0.34 -14.79
N VAL A 7 -13.46 -0.76 -14.63
CA VAL A 7 -14.54 -0.38 -15.56
C VAL A 7 -14.85 1.10 -15.38
N ASP A 8 -14.75 1.87 -16.46
CA ASP A 8 -15.12 3.28 -16.50
C ASP A 8 -16.61 3.42 -16.82
N ALA A 9 -17.44 3.35 -15.78
CA ALA A 9 -18.89 3.50 -15.92
C ALA A 9 -19.31 4.98 -16.13
N ALA A 10 -18.47 5.94 -15.76
CA ALA A 10 -18.79 7.37 -15.84
C ALA A 10 -18.37 7.99 -17.19
N GLY A 11 -17.40 7.38 -17.88
CA GLY A 11 -16.82 7.90 -19.12
C GLY A 11 -15.89 9.09 -18.92
N ASP A 12 -15.38 9.28 -17.70
CA ASP A 12 -14.51 10.41 -17.36
C ASP A 12 -13.02 10.07 -17.44
N HIS A 13 -12.68 8.80 -17.72
CA HIS A 13 -11.32 8.30 -17.95
C HIS A 13 -10.31 8.57 -16.83
N ARG A 14 -10.73 9.05 -15.65
CA ARG A 14 -9.79 9.49 -14.60
C ARG A 14 -8.86 8.39 -14.12
N TRP A 15 -9.35 7.14 -14.10
CA TRP A 15 -8.54 6.01 -13.66
C TRP A 15 -7.41 5.66 -14.64
N THR A 16 -7.70 5.73 -15.95
CA THR A 16 -6.71 5.50 -17.02
C THR A 16 -5.79 6.70 -17.20
N GLU A 17 -6.28 7.93 -17.08
CA GLU A 17 -5.43 9.13 -17.09
C GLU A 17 -4.47 9.15 -15.90
N LEU A 18 -4.91 8.71 -14.72
CA LEU A 18 -4.01 8.54 -13.56
C LEU A 18 -2.93 7.47 -13.83
N GLN A 19 -3.26 6.41 -14.56
CA GLN A 19 -2.27 5.43 -15.01
C GLN A 19 -1.22 6.07 -15.95
N GLU A 20 -1.66 6.87 -16.92
CA GLU A 20 -0.75 7.58 -17.82
C GLU A 20 0.14 8.57 -17.07
N LEU A 21 -0.40 9.25 -16.07
CA LEU A 21 0.38 10.12 -15.18
C LEU A 21 1.48 9.32 -14.45
N PHE A 22 1.17 8.18 -13.83
CA PHE A 22 2.18 7.35 -13.15
C PHE A 22 3.26 6.85 -14.11
N VAL A 23 2.90 6.46 -15.34
CA VAL A 23 3.88 6.07 -16.36
C VAL A 23 4.75 7.26 -16.76
N SER A 24 4.19 8.45 -16.90
CA SER A 24 4.96 9.67 -17.18
C SER A 24 5.91 10.00 -16.03
N GLU A 25 5.46 9.93 -14.78
CA GLU A 25 6.31 10.17 -13.62
C GLU A 25 7.42 9.14 -13.49
N ALA A 26 7.12 7.87 -13.77
CA ALA A 26 8.11 6.80 -13.76
C ALA A 26 9.23 7.04 -14.79
N ARG A 27 8.91 7.66 -15.92
CA ARG A 27 9.86 8.01 -16.98
C ARG A 27 10.62 9.30 -16.71
N ASP A 28 9.92 10.32 -16.19
CA ASP A 28 10.43 11.69 -16.14
C ASP A 28 11.05 12.05 -14.78
N LYS A 29 10.89 11.21 -13.75
CA LYS A 29 11.40 11.41 -12.40
C LYS A 29 12.28 10.24 -11.95
N GLU A 30 13.15 10.52 -11.00
CA GLU A 30 13.90 9.51 -10.25
C GLU A 30 13.33 9.40 -8.83
N ALA A 31 13.34 8.20 -8.26
CA ALA A 31 12.88 7.94 -6.90
C ALA A 31 13.74 6.88 -6.23
N ASP A 32 14.15 7.14 -5.00
CA ASP A 32 14.82 6.15 -4.14
C ASP A 32 13.79 5.24 -3.46
N VAL A 33 12.57 5.75 -3.23
CA VAL A 33 11.47 5.03 -2.58
C VAL A 33 10.21 5.12 -3.44
N LEU A 34 9.55 3.98 -3.65
CA LEU A 34 8.29 3.92 -4.38
C LEU A 34 7.19 3.32 -3.49
N PHE A 35 6.12 4.07 -3.28
CA PHE A 35 4.90 3.58 -2.65
C PHE A 35 3.89 3.16 -3.73
N LEU A 36 3.29 1.98 -3.58
CA LEU A 36 2.27 1.44 -4.48
C LEU A 36 1.03 1.07 -3.67
N GLY A 37 -0.17 1.46 -4.10
CA GLY A 37 -1.35 1.08 -3.32
C GLY A 37 -2.69 1.67 -3.71
N ASP A 38 -3.60 1.63 -2.75
CA ASP A 38 -4.97 2.15 -2.85
C ASP A 38 -5.10 3.58 -2.28
N ASP A 39 -6.29 3.90 -1.79
CA ASP A 39 -6.67 5.15 -1.12
C ASP A 39 -5.64 5.59 -0.09
N HIS A 40 -5.08 4.64 0.69
CA HIS A 40 -4.16 4.96 1.77
C HIS A 40 -2.83 5.52 1.26
N VAL A 41 -2.34 5.05 0.11
CA VAL A 41 -1.14 5.59 -0.54
C VAL A 41 -1.45 6.90 -1.25
N ALA A 42 -2.62 7.01 -1.88
CA ALA A 42 -3.05 8.25 -2.53
C ALA A 42 -3.14 9.40 -1.53
N PHE A 43 -3.73 9.15 -0.36
CA PHE A 43 -3.81 10.12 0.73
C PHE A 43 -2.49 10.30 1.50
N LEU A 44 -1.59 9.30 1.51
CA LEU A 44 -0.26 9.45 2.11
C LEU A 44 0.47 10.64 1.49
N GLU A 45 0.51 10.71 0.16
CA GLU A 45 1.18 11.79 -0.57
C GLU A 45 0.62 13.18 -0.20
N GLN A 46 -0.67 13.24 0.15
CA GLN A 46 -1.36 14.48 0.56
C GLN A 46 -1.22 14.80 2.06
N SER A 47 -0.56 13.94 2.83
CA SER A 47 -0.42 14.11 4.29
C SER A 47 0.76 15.02 4.68
N LEU A 48 0.64 15.66 5.84
CA LEU A 48 1.74 16.40 6.47
C LEU A 48 2.90 15.46 6.80
N PHE A 49 2.58 14.25 7.26
CA PHE A 49 3.59 13.24 7.57
C PHE A 49 4.48 12.91 6.37
N PHE A 50 3.89 12.72 5.19
CA PHE A 50 4.66 12.49 3.98
C PHE A 50 5.56 13.68 3.66
N ARG A 51 4.99 14.90 3.66
CA ARG A 51 5.75 16.12 3.38
C ARG A 51 6.93 16.32 4.32
N GLU A 52 6.75 16.04 5.61
CA GLU A 52 7.76 16.28 6.65
C GLU A 52 8.83 15.18 6.72
N HIS A 53 8.46 13.92 6.45
CA HIS A 53 9.32 12.77 6.75
C HIS A 53 9.69 11.90 5.55
N LEU A 54 8.77 11.70 4.59
CA LEU A 54 8.99 10.78 3.46
C LEU A 54 9.45 11.52 2.20
N ALA A 55 8.90 12.70 1.89
CA ALA A 55 9.29 13.49 0.73
C ALA A 55 10.82 13.76 0.66
N PRO A 56 11.53 14.04 1.78
CA PRO A 56 13.00 14.17 1.77
C PRO A 56 13.75 12.90 1.35
N LEU A 57 13.11 11.72 1.37
CA LEU A 57 13.70 10.45 0.95
C LEU A 57 13.53 10.17 -0.55
N HIS A 58 13.18 11.19 -1.35
CA HIS A 58 12.99 11.08 -2.80
C HIS A 58 11.94 10.02 -3.18
N CYS A 59 10.73 10.20 -2.66
CA CYS A 59 9.61 9.27 -2.85
C CYS A 59 8.76 9.58 -4.09
N LEU A 60 8.20 8.54 -4.70
CA LEU A 60 6.99 8.61 -5.52
C LEU A 60 5.86 7.79 -4.89
N CYS A 61 4.62 8.23 -5.08
CA CYS A 61 3.42 7.57 -4.57
C CYS A 61 2.45 7.24 -5.72
N PHE A 62 2.38 5.97 -6.10
CA PHE A 62 1.42 5.47 -7.07
C PHE A 62 0.24 4.80 -6.35
N GLY A 63 -0.55 5.64 -5.67
CA GLY A 63 -1.78 5.25 -4.99
C GLY A 63 -3.02 5.64 -5.81
N ALA A 64 -3.97 4.74 -5.95
CA ALA A 64 -5.18 5.00 -6.73
C ALA A 64 -6.46 4.69 -5.96
N PHE A 65 -7.41 5.64 -6.03
CA PHE A 65 -8.63 5.56 -5.24
C PHE A 65 -9.53 4.38 -5.63
N GLY A 66 -9.84 3.53 -4.67
CA GLY A 66 -10.66 2.32 -4.81
C GLY A 66 -9.97 1.18 -5.54
N ASP A 67 -8.64 1.23 -5.73
CA ASP A 67 -7.91 0.13 -6.34
C ASP A 67 -7.97 -1.12 -5.46
N THR A 68 -8.24 -2.23 -6.12
CA THR A 68 -8.13 -3.59 -5.58
C THR A 68 -6.76 -4.18 -5.89
N ILE A 69 -6.42 -5.32 -5.28
CA ILE A 69 -5.19 -6.07 -5.61
C ILE A 69 -5.11 -6.36 -7.11
N SER A 70 -6.26 -6.67 -7.74
CA SER A 70 -6.33 -6.95 -9.19
C SER A 70 -6.03 -5.73 -10.07
N ASN A 71 -6.39 -4.54 -9.59
CA ASN A 71 -6.11 -3.28 -10.27
C ASN A 71 -4.63 -2.93 -10.19
N LEU A 72 -4.01 -3.07 -9.01
CA LEU A 72 -2.57 -2.85 -8.88
C LEU A 72 -1.77 -3.82 -9.74
N LEU A 73 -2.16 -5.11 -9.80
CA LEU A 73 -1.51 -6.07 -10.71
C LEU A 73 -1.60 -5.65 -12.18
N TRP A 74 -2.72 -5.08 -12.61
CA TRP A 74 -2.87 -4.56 -13.96
C TRP A 74 -1.97 -3.34 -14.21
N ARG A 75 -1.89 -2.40 -13.25
CA ARG A 75 -0.98 -1.23 -13.34
C ARG A 75 0.48 -1.67 -13.42
N LEU A 76 0.85 -2.69 -12.64
CA LEU A 76 2.16 -3.34 -12.65
C LEU A 76 2.48 -4.08 -13.96
N GLU A 77 1.50 -4.42 -14.80
CA GLU A 77 1.77 -4.87 -16.16
C GLU A 77 1.82 -3.72 -17.16
N SER A 78 1.18 -2.60 -16.81
CA SER A 78 1.04 -1.41 -17.65
C SER A 78 2.16 -0.39 -17.40
N ASN A 79 3.38 -0.88 -17.19
CA ASN A 79 4.62 -0.11 -17.26
C ASN A 79 4.91 0.93 -16.16
N ILE A 80 4.16 0.99 -15.04
CA ILE A 80 4.47 1.94 -13.95
C ILE A 80 5.84 1.76 -13.27
N LEU A 81 6.63 0.74 -13.67
CA LEU A 81 7.95 0.46 -13.10
C LEU A 81 9.09 0.53 -14.11
N ASP A 82 8.88 0.65 -15.42
CA ASP A 82 9.94 0.33 -16.40
C ASP A 82 11.19 1.20 -16.25
N ASP A 83 11.00 2.51 -16.06
CA ASP A 83 12.10 3.48 -16.04
C ASP A 83 12.55 3.89 -14.62
N LEU A 84 11.94 3.33 -13.58
CA LEU A 84 12.28 3.61 -12.18
C LEU A 84 13.31 2.63 -11.61
N ASN A 85 14.27 3.12 -10.83
CA ASN A 85 15.23 2.26 -10.11
C ASN A 85 15.20 2.50 -8.59
N PRO A 86 14.04 2.28 -7.93
CA PRO A 86 13.94 2.54 -6.49
C PRO A 86 14.79 1.55 -5.71
N LYS A 87 15.42 2.05 -4.65
CA LYS A 87 16.13 1.22 -3.66
C LYS A 87 15.13 0.52 -2.75
N VAL A 88 13.98 1.14 -2.47
CA VAL A 88 12.92 0.61 -1.61
C VAL A 88 11.56 0.72 -2.29
N ILE A 89 10.76 -0.34 -2.22
CA ILE A 89 9.37 -0.35 -2.66
C ILE A 89 8.49 -0.77 -1.48
N VAL A 90 7.44 0.00 -1.20
CA VAL A 90 6.45 -0.29 -0.17
C VAL A 90 5.09 -0.46 -0.84
N VAL A 91 4.43 -1.58 -0.57
CA VAL A 91 3.10 -1.89 -1.11
C VAL A 91 2.07 -1.87 0.03
N SER A 92 0.98 -1.13 -0.17
CA SER A 92 -0.20 -1.12 0.73
C SER A 92 -1.46 -1.27 -0.13
N ILE A 93 -2.01 -2.48 -0.18
CA ILE A 93 -3.14 -2.83 -1.05
C ILE A 93 -3.95 -3.97 -0.43
N GLY A 94 -5.26 -4.02 -0.71
CA GLY A 94 -6.14 -5.11 -0.30
C GLY A 94 -7.27 -4.69 0.64
N ASN A 95 -7.26 -3.43 1.12
CA ASN A 95 -8.31 -2.88 1.97
C ASN A 95 -9.69 -2.79 1.26
N SER A 96 -9.69 -2.83 -0.07
CA SER A 96 -10.88 -2.88 -0.93
C SER A 96 -11.33 -4.29 -1.31
N ASP A 97 -10.60 -5.34 -0.92
CA ASP A 97 -10.78 -6.73 -1.39
C ASP A 97 -11.53 -7.63 -0.39
N PHE A 98 -12.37 -7.06 0.48
CA PHE A 98 -13.11 -7.76 1.54
C PHE A 98 -14.13 -8.82 1.06
N HIS A 99 -14.28 -8.97 -0.26
CA HIS A 99 -15.10 -10.02 -0.88
C HIS A 99 -14.34 -11.34 -1.07
N LEU A 100 -13.01 -11.32 -0.94
CA LEU A 100 -12.14 -12.50 -1.05
C LEU A 100 -12.09 -13.30 0.25
N SER A 101 -11.79 -14.59 0.14
CA SER A 101 -11.35 -15.39 1.28
C SER A 101 -9.95 -14.99 1.75
N LYS A 102 -9.57 -15.45 2.95
CA LYS A 102 -8.21 -15.30 3.49
C LYS A 102 -7.15 -15.83 2.51
N GLU A 103 -7.36 -17.05 2.00
CA GLU A 103 -6.45 -17.75 1.10
C GLU A 103 -6.33 -17.01 -0.23
N GLU A 104 -7.46 -16.58 -0.80
CA GLU A 104 -7.49 -15.81 -2.05
C GLU A 104 -6.73 -14.49 -1.92
N MET A 105 -6.90 -13.80 -0.78
CA MET A 105 -6.21 -12.55 -0.50
C MET A 105 -4.70 -12.78 -0.33
N LEU A 106 -4.28 -13.77 0.44
CA LEU A 106 -2.86 -14.11 0.63
C LEU A 106 -2.18 -14.49 -0.69
N ASP A 107 -2.82 -15.31 -1.52
CA ASP A 107 -2.30 -15.69 -2.84
C ASP A 107 -2.19 -14.48 -3.77
N ALA A 108 -3.18 -13.58 -3.74
CA ALA A 108 -3.16 -12.36 -4.54
C ALA A 108 -2.07 -11.37 -4.10
N LEU A 109 -1.88 -11.16 -2.78
CA LEU A 109 -0.80 -10.34 -2.24
C LEU A 109 0.58 -10.92 -2.55
N LYS A 110 0.72 -12.25 -2.45
CA LYS A 110 1.94 -12.96 -2.87
C LYS A 110 2.23 -12.79 -4.35
N LEU A 111 1.20 -12.79 -5.20
CA LEU A 111 1.35 -12.52 -6.63
C LEU A 111 1.81 -11.07 -6.90
N VAL A 112 1.30 -10.08 -6.16
CA VAL A 112 1.80 -8.70 -6.22
C VAL A 112 3.27 -8.65 -5.85
N ALA A 113 3.65 -9.21 -4.69
CA ALA A 113 5.02 -9.22 -4.22
C ALA A 113 5.97 -9.90 -5.22
N ALA A 114 5.58 -11.06 -5.77
CA ALA A 114 6.34 -11.77 -6.78
C ALA A 114 6.48 -10.98 -8.09
N THR A 115 5.42 -10.27 -8.51
CA THR A 115 5.44 -9.42 -9.72
C THR A 115 6.41 -8.26 -9.54
N VAL A 116 6.35 -7.56 -8.41
CA VAL A 116 7.28 -6.47 -8.09
C VAL A 116 8.71 -6.99 -7.99
N ARG A 117 8.95 -8.07 -7.24
CA ARG A 117 10.27 -8.70 -7.09
C ARG A 117 10.88 -9.12 -8.42
N LYS A 118 10.08 -9.67 -9.34
CA LYS A 118 10.54 -10.05 -10.68
C LYS A 118 11.01 -8.84 -11.49
N ARG A 119 10.29 -7.71 -11.40
CA ARG A 119 10.60 -6.48 -12.17
C ARG A 119 11.71 -5.65 -11.52
N LYS A 120 11.81 -5.64 -10.20
CA LYS A 120 12.79 -4.87 -9.41
C LYS A 120 13.50 -5.78 -8.40
N PRO A 121 14.36 -6.70 -8.88
CA PRO A 121 14.97 -7.73 -8.04
C PRO A 121 15.91 -7.18 -6.96
N THR A 122 16.53 -6.02 -7.20
CA THR A 122 17.50 -5.37 -6.30
C THR A 122 16.86 -4.51 -5.23
N ALA A 123 15.61 -4.07 -5.41
CA ALA A 123 14.93 -3.20 -4.47
C ALA A 123 14.59 -3.96 -3.18
N LYS A 124 14.73 -3.33 -2.02
CA LYS A 124 14.07 -3.80 -0.80
C LYS A 124 12.57 -3.71 -1.00
N LEU A 125 11.84 -4.78 -0.70
CA LEU A 125 10.39 -4.83 -0.90
C LEU A 125 9.69 -5.07 0.44
N PHE A 126 8.79 -4.16 0.77
CA PHE A 126 7.92 -4.27 1.92
C PHE A 126 6.46 -4.37 1.50
N LEU A 127 5.70 -5.21 2.19
CA LEU A 127 4.25 -5.18 2.17
C LEU A 127 3.74 -4.71 3.53
N MET A 128 2.87 -3.71 3.56
CA MET A 128 2.22 -3.29 4.80
C MET A 128 1.12 -4.29 5.15
N LYS A 129 0.97 -4.60 6.44
CA LYS A 129 -0.24 -5.23 6.93
C LYS A 129 -1.47 -4.38 6.61
N LEU A 130 -2.58 -5.05 6.35
CA LEU A 130 -3.87 -4.42 6.05
C LEU A 130 -4.36 -3.62 7.25
N LEU A 131 -4.92 -2.45 7.00
CA LEU A 131 -5.49 -1.62 8.06
C LEU A 131 -6.88 -2.11 8.46
N PRO A 132 -7.24 -2.10 9.76
CA PRO A 132 -8.60 -2.38 10.16
C PRO A 132 -9.53 -1.25 9.69
N SER A 133 -10.81 -1.56 9.47
CA SER A 133 -11.82 -0.56 9.15
C SER A 133 -13.16 -0.86 9.83
N GLY A 134 -13.99 0.17 9.92
CA GLY A 134 -15.27 0.15 10.62
C GLY A 134 -15.14 0.40 12.12
N ARG A 135 -15.94 1.33 12.64
CA ARG A 135 -15.92 1.74 14.05
C ARG A 135 -15.99 0.57 15.03
N ARG A 136 -16.77 -0.49 14.73
CA ARG A 136 -17.02 -1.65 15.61
C ARG A 136 -16.50 -2.96 15.02
N PRO A 137 -16.20 -3.98 15.86
CA PRO A 137 -15.77 -5.30 15.39
C PRO A 137 -16.72 -5.82 14.32
N SER A 138 -16.16 -6.46 13.29
CA SER A 138 -16.93 -6.92 12.13
C SER A 138 -16.19 -8.08 11.45
N LYS A 139 -16.92 -8.82 10.59
CA LYS A 139 -16.34 -9.87 9.75
C LYS A 139 -15.20 -9.37 8.86
N ARG A 140 -15.25 -8.11 8.42
CA ARG A 140 -14.14 -7.50 7.68
C ARG A 140 -12.88 -7.41 8.54
N ARG A 141 -13.03 -7.04 9.82
CA ARG A 141 -11.89 -6.97 10.75
C ARG A 141 -11.35 -8.35 11.12
N GLU A 142 -12.23 -9.34 11.27
CA GLU A 142 -11.82 -10.75 11.43
C GLU A 142 -10.97 -11.21 10.24
N LEU A 143 -11.43 -11.00 9.00
CA LEU A 143 -10.66 -11.32 7.79
C LEU A 143 -9.30 -10.59 7.75
N VAL A 144 -9.29 -9.28 8.02
CA VAL A 144 -8.05 -8.48 8.03
C VAL A 144 -7.06 -9.02 9.06
N ASN A 145 -7.51 -9.35 10.26
CA ASN A 145 -6.67 -9.94 11.29
C ASN A 145 -6.11 -11.30 10.86
N ASP A 146 -6.98 -12.18 10.34
CA ASP A 146 -6.58 -13.52 9.91
C ASP A 146 -5.54 -13.48 8.77
N VAL A 147 -5.69 -12.55 7.83
CA VAL A 147 -4.73 -12.33 6.74
C VAL A 147 -3.43 -11.78 7.29
N ASN A 148 -3.49 -10.75 8.14
CA ASN A 148 -2.31 -10.12 8.75
C ASN A 148 -1.47 -11.09 9.59
N GLU A 149 -2.11 -12.02 10.31
CA GLU A 149 -1.42 -13.07 11.08
C GLU A 149 -0.63 -14.05 10.20
N SER A 150 -1.08 -14.26 8.96
CA SER A 150 -0.47 -15.22 8.02
C SER A 150 0.44 -14.56 6.98
N LEU A 151 0.42 -13.24 6.88
CA LEU A 151 1.05 -12.48 5.79
C LEU A 151 2.57 -12.66 5.74
N GLU A 152 3.25 -12.59 6.89
CA GLU A 152 4.70 -12.74 6.96
C GLU A 152 5.15 -14.13 6.52
N GLY A 153 4.43 -15.18 6.94
CA GLY A 153 4.68 -16.55 6.50
C GLY A 153 4.44 -16.73 5.00
N ALA A 154 3.38 -16.13 4.46
CA ALA A 154 3.03 -16.22 3.05
C ALA A 154 4.04 -15.53 2.12
N LEU A 155 4.67 -14.45 2.60
CA LEU A 155 5.62 -13.63 1.84
C LEU A 155 7.10 -13.96 2.10
N LYS A 156 7.38 -14.92 2.98
CA LYS A 156 8.74 -15.35 3.34
C LYS A 156 9.60 -15.59 2.10
N GLY A 157 10.72 -14.87 2.02
CA GLY A 157 11.69 -14.97 0.90
C GLY A 157 11.32 -14.15 -0.34
N VAL A 158 10.19 -13.43 -0.34
CA VAL A 158 9.75 -12.57 -1.46
C VAL A 158 9.76 -11.09 -1.05
N ALA A 159 9.13 -10.78 0.08
CA ALA A 159 9.00 -9.45 0.65
C ALA A 159 9.01 -9.51 2.18
N ASP A 160 9.45 -8.44 2.82
CA ASP A 160 9.29 -8.26 4.27
C ASP A 160 7.94 -7.63 4.57
N VAL A 161 7.43 -7.85 5.78
CA VAL A 161 6.15 -7.30 6.21
C VAL A 161 6.37 -6.18 7.22
N ILE A 162 5.71 -5.05 7.03
CA ILE A 162 5.66 -3.96 8.00
C ILE A 162 4.35 -4.08 8.78
N ASP A 163 4.47 -4.19 10.11
CA ASP A 163 3.33 -4.14 11.01
C ASP A 163 2.80 -2.72 11.17
N VAL A 164 1.51 -2.60 11.45
CA VAL A 164 0.81 -1.34 11.64
C VAL A 164 0.46 -1.19 13.12
N ASP A 165 0.46 0.04 13.64
CA ASP A 165 0.24 0.26 15.07
C ASP A 165 -1.19 -0.19 15.50
N PRO A 166 -1.31 -1.19 16.40
CA PRO A 166 -2.61 -1.68 16.85
C PRO A 166 -3.39 -0.67 17.70
N SER A 167 -2.72 0.35 18.25
CA SER A 167 -3.31 1.32 19.17
C SER A 167 -4.14 2.42 18.48
N ILE A 168 -4.48 2.25 17.21
CA ILE A 168 -5.61 2.96 16.58
C ILE A 168 -6.97 2.41 17.05
N GLN A 169 -6.98 1.22 17.65
CA GLN A 169 -8.14 0.63 18.30
C GLN A 169 -8.08 0.89 19.82
N SER A 170 -9.20 1.31 20.41
CA SER A 170 -9.36 1.43 21.86
C SER A 170 -9.52 0.06 22.53
N THR A 171 -9.52 0.03 23.87
CA THR A 171 -9.62 -1.21 24.66
C THR A 171 -10.91 -1.99 24.45
N ASP A 172 -11.99 -1.33 24.03
CA ASP A 172 -13.27 -1.93 23.62
C ASP A 172 -13.28 -2.36 22.14
N GLY A 173 -12.15 -2.23 21.44
CA GLY A 173 -12.00 -2.58 20.03
C GLY A 173 -12.60 -1.56 19.06
N HIS A 174 -12.98 -0.36 19.51
CA HIS A 174 -13.44 0.68 18.60
C HIS A 174 -12.29 1.39 17.89
N ILE A 175 -12.49 1.73 16.61
CA ILE A 175 -11.57 2.62 15.91
C ILE A 175 -11.96 4.06 16.26
N ASP A 176 -10.98 4.83 16.75
CA ASP A 176 -11.17 6.24 17.08
C ASP A 176 -11.19 7.09 15.81
N SER A 177 -12.21 7.96 15.68
CA SER A 177 -12.32 8.93 14.59
C SER A 177 -11.18 9.94 14.56
N HIS A 178 -10.45 10.10 15.67
CA HIS A 178 -9.21 10.85 15.74
C HIS A 178 -8.14 10.32 14.79
N TYR A 179 -8.08 8.99 14.58
CA TYR A 179 -7.12 8.35 13.67
C TYR A 179 -7.73 8.02 12.30
N MET A 180 -9.04 7.73 12.22
CA MET A 180 -9.74 7.46 10.96
C MET A 180 -11.07 8.22 10.87
N PHE A 181 -11.14 9.30 10.10
CA PHE A 181 -12.26 10.26 10.14
C PHE A 181 -13.61 9.67 9.70
N ASP A 182 -13.60 8.64 8.85
CA ASP A 182 -14.76 7.88 8.40
C ASP A 182 -14.66 6.39 8.75
N PHE A 183 -13.76 6.05 9.68
CA PHE A 183 -13.43 4.68 10.08
C PHE A 183 -12.85 3.81 8.97
N VAL A 184 -12.34 4.42 7.89
CA VAL A 184 -11.56 3.77 6.84
C VAL A 184 -10.28 4.57 6.62
N HIS A 185 -10.42 5.83 6.20
CA HIS A 185 -9.32 6.68 5.80
C HIS A 185 -8.68 7.39 6.99
N LEU A 186 -7.35 7.45 6.97
CA LEU A 186 -6.54 8.02 8.05
C LEU A 186 -6.67 9.54 8.10
N THR A 187 -6.67 10.10 9.30
CA THR A 187 -6.42 11.52 9.53
C THR A 187 -4.92 11.83 9.47
N GLN A 188 -4.53 13.09 9.60
CA GLN A 188 -3.11 13.46 9.74
C GLN A 188 -2.43 12.75 10.93
N GLU A 189 -3.14 12.64 12.06
CA GLU A 189 -2.68 11.90 13.23
C GLU A 189 -2.63 10.39 12.97
N GLY A 190 -3.61 9.86 12.25
CA GLY A 190 -3.60 8.47 11.79
C GLY A 190 -2.39 8.14 10.91
N TYR A 191 -2.05 9.02 9.96
CA TYR A 191 -0.87 8.87 9.12
C TYR A 191 0.42 8.88 9.94
N ARG A 192 0.59 9.85 10.85
CA ARG A 192 1.78 9.90 11.71
C ARG A 192 1.99 8.60 12.47
N LYS A 193 0.92 8.08 13.05
CA LYS A 193 0.94 6.87 13.86
C LYS A 193 1.19 5.60 13.06
N ILE A 194 0.47 5.43 11.95
CA ILE A 194 0.53 4.20 11.14
C ILE A 194 1.81 4.12 10.29
N TYR A 195 2.32 5.26 9.83
CA TYR A 195 3.50 5.29 8.96
C TYR A 195 4.81 5.53 9.69
N GLU A 196 4.83 5.71 11.02
CA GLU A 196 6.09 5.75 11.80
C GLU A 196 6.92 4.46 11.64
N PRO A 197 6.35 3.23 11.78
CA PRO A 197 7.09 2.00 11.48
C PRO A 197 7.56 1.91 10.02
N VAL A 198 6.79 2.46 9.09
CA VAL A 198 7.14 2.50 7.66
C VAL A 198 8.34 3.41 7.43
N LEU A 199 8.37 4.59 8.04
CA LEU A 199 9.50 5.51 7.98
C LEU A 199 10.77 4.86 8.53
N ILE A 200 10.68 4.15 9.66
CA ILE A 200 11.82 3.43 10.25
C ILE A 200 12.33 2.36 9.26
N ALA A 201 11.45 1.50 8.76
CA ALA A 201 11.82 0.42 7.84
C ALA A 201 12.44 0.93 6.54
N VAL A 202 11.85 1.99 5.95
CA VAL A 202 12.36 2.63 4.73
C VAL A 202 13.73 3.28 4.99
N SER A 203 13.87 4.02 6.09
CA SER A 203 15.12 4.74 6.41
C SER A 203 16.28 3.77 6.65
N SER A 204 16.04 2.68 7.38
CA SER A 204 17.02 1.61 7.60
C SER A 204 17.37 0.89 6.29
N ALA A 205 16.40 0.67 5.40
CA ALA A 205 16.66 0.03 4.12
C ALA A 205 17.45 0.91 3.14
N LEU A 206 17.29 2.23 3.21
CA LEU A 206 18.08 3.18 2.41
C LEU A 206 19.52 3.34 2.92
N ASN A 207 19.74 3.15 4.23
CA ASN A 207 21.04 3.31 4.87
C ASN A 207 21.40 2.07 5.71
N PRO A 208 21.67 0.92 5.07
CA PRO A 208 21.90 -0.34 5.79
C PRO A 208 23.21 -0.38 6.60
N ASP A 209 24.11 0.58 6.38
CA ASP A 209 25.41 0.70 7.04
C ASP A 209 25.42 1.64 8.27
N LEU A 210 24.27 2.23 8.61
CA LEU A 210 24.02 3.02 9.82
C LEU A 210 23.19 2.24 10.83
#